data_AF-A0A7W1MSB7-F1
#
_entry.id   AF-A0A7W1MSB7-F1
#
_cell.length_a   1.000
_cell.length_b   1.000
_cell.length_c   1.000
_cell.angle_alpha   90.00
_cell.angle_beta   90.00
_cell.angle_gamma   90.00
#
_symmetry.space_group_name_H-M   'P 1'
#
loop_
_entity.id
_entity.type
_entity.pdbx_description
1 polymer ?
#
loop_
_entity_poly.entity_id
_entity_poly.type
_entity_poly.pdbx_seq_one_letter_code
_entity_poly.pdbx_strand_id
1 'polypeptide(L)'
;MISNERQYRITRARLKDFESALSEVAATGTSATVSSELLALQQEALSSQREELAAEIDEYERLRSGEQTIIEASSLAEFPRALIAGRVVRGLTQKQLGEKIGVKEQQIQRWESTGYANTTFGRIREVVAAMGLHVREEVFIPSSGFTAKKLIENLKKVGLRSDALIKRVLPAEIFSQLYQDSGSEEQAGVLFQAAGVIARVFGLSVADLFSERVPQLDLQALAVGRYKIPATAGEDAVSAYTLYAHYLAALTAQCVNHIALLPLPSSWQEVHAGITGGSDETISFDAALDYVWGLGIPVLPLQDPGTFHGAVWVIKARPIIVLKQGSRLVAKWLFDLLHELAHVVQRVRAGQLTSPFEIIEVHPITPERRGAPEEEEANDLAEDVLFHGRSEEVEKACVNAAKGDIRNLKRIVPGVARREHIEVGVLANHMAFRLSQQDETWWSTAMTMQAGGKDPFAAARGRLLTDIRLNVLSEVDANLLLRAFSDPSPEGGNR
;
A
#
# COMPACT_ATOMS: atom_id res chain seq x y z
N MET A 1 23.96 0.16 -7.97
CA MET A 1 23.48 1.08 -9.04
C MET A 1 24.32 0.94 -10.29
N ILE A 2 23.67 0.67 -11.41
CA ILE A 2 24.28 0.68 -12.74
C ILE A 2 24.35 2.12 -13.25
N SER A 3 25.51 2.55 -13.72
CA SER A 3 25.77 3.94 -14.16
C SER A 3 25.99 4.09 -15.66
N ASN A 4 26.20 3.00 -16.39
CA ASN A 4 26.54 3.02 -17.80
C ASN A 4 26.11 1.74 -18.53
N GLU A 5 26.08 1.84 -19.86
CA GLU A 5 25.64 0.79 -20.77
C GLU A 5 26.49 -0.50 -20.66
N ARG A 6 27.79 -0.38 -20.35
CA ARG A 6 28.66 -1.55 -20.17
C ARG A 6 28.28 -2.33 -18.91
N GLN A 7 28.09 -1.64 -17.79
CA GLN A 7 27.61 -2.25 -16.54
C GLN A 7 26.24 -2.90 -16.76
N TYR A 8 25.31 -2.21 -17.43
CA TYR A 8 23.99 -2.73 -17.76
C TYR A 8 24.05 -4.09 -18.49
N ARG A 9 24.86 -4.20 -19.56
CA ARG A 9 25.00 -5.47 -20.31
C ARG A 9 25.60 -6.59 -19.46
N ILE A 10 26.58 -6.28 -18.62
CA ILE A 10 27.22 -7.26 -17.72
C ILE A 10 26.21 -7.75 -16.68
N THR A 11 25.48 -6.85 -16.03
CA THR A 11 24.47 -7.20 -15.03
C THR A 11 23.35 -8.03 -15.65
N ARG A 12 22.88 -7.68 -16.87
CA ARG A 12 21.86 -8.46 -17.59
C ARG A 12 22.33 -9.87 -17.95
N ALA A 13 23.58 -10.02 -18.36
CA ALA A 13 24.16 -11.35 -18.59
C ALA A 13 24.20 -12.18 -17.30
N ARG A 14 24.65 -11.59 -16.19
CA ARG A 14 24.65 -12.24 -14.87
C ARG A 14 23.26 -12.63 -14.41
N LEU A 15 22.26 -11.76 -14.58
CA LEU A 15 20.87 -12.07 -14.23
C LEU A 15 20.40 -13.36 -14.92
N LYS A 16 20.68 -13.49 -16.23
CA LYS A 16 20.36 -14.69 -17.01
C LYS A 16 21.09 -15.94 -16.51
N ASP A 17 22.33 -15.80 -16.06
CA ASP A 17 23.10 -16.90 -15.47
C ASP A 17 22.44 -17.39 -14.15
N PHE A 18 21.98 -16.45 -13.30
CA PHE A 18 21.25 -16.78 -12.06
C PHE A 18 19.87 -17.42 -12.33
N GLU A 19 19.13 -16.93 -13.32
CA GLU A 19 17.85 -17.54 -13.74
C GLU A 19 18.04 -18.98 -14.23
N SER A 20 19.13 -19.22 -14.98
CA SER A 20 19.49 -20.57 -15.45
C SER A 20 19.87 -21.47 -14.27
N ALA A 21 20.68 -20.99 -13.34
CA ALA A 21 21.07 -21.74 -12.14
C ALA A 21 19.87 -22.08 -11.24
N LEU A 22 18.92 -21.16 -11.05
CA LEU A 22 17.67 -21.43 -10.33
C LEU A 22 16.84 -22.53 -10.99
N SER A 23 16.78 -22.52 -12.32
CA SER A 23 16.08 -23.54 -13.11
C SER A 23 16.75 -24.92 -12.97
N GLU A 24 18.08 -24.97 -12.96
CA GLU A 24 18.84 -26.22 -12.75
C GLU A 24 18.63 -26.79 -11.35
N VAL A 25 18.66 -25.95 -10.31
CA VAL A 25 18.41 -26.38 -8.93
C VAL A 25 16.97 -26.90 -8.78
N ALA A 26 15.99 -26.24 -9.40
CA ALA A 26 14.60 -26.72 -9.41
C ALA A 26 14.44 -28.07 -10.14
N ALA A 27 15.18 -28.29 -11.24
CA ALA A 27 15.13 -29.52 -12.02
C ALA A 27 15.84 -30.71 -11.36
N THR A 28 16.85 -30.46 -10.51
CA THR A 28 17.67 -31.51 -9.91
C THR A 28 16.90 -32.33 -8.85
N GLY A 29 15.86 -31.76 -8.24
CA GLY A 29 15.02 -32.44 -7.24
C GLY A 29 15.80 -32.96 -6.02
N THR A 30 15.11 -33.54 -5.05
CA THR A 30 15.73 -34.12 -3.85
C THR A 30 16.52 -35.39 -4.21
N SER A 31 17.76 -35.23 -4.67
CA SER A 31 18.70 -36.35 -4.79
C SER A 31 19.03 -36.87 -3.39
N ALA A 32 19.19 -38.19 -3.25
CA ALA A 32 19.47 -38.90 -1.98
C ALA A 32 20.73 -38.44 -1.22
N THR A 33 21.52 -37.52 -1.80
CA THR A 33 22.79 -37.00 -1.30
C THR A 33 22.74 -35.59 -0.70
N VAL A 34 21.65 -34.83 -0.87
CA VAL A 34 21.55 -33.45 -0.37
C VAL A 34 20.30 -33.31 0.49
N SER A 35 20.44 -32.78 1.71
CA SER A 35 19.28 -32.54 2.59
C SER A 35 18.35 -31.49 1.97
N SER A 36 17.05 -31.67 2.14
CA SER A 36 16.02 -30.74 1.62
C SER A 36 16.21 -29.29 2.11
N GLU A 37 16.78 -29.12 3.31
CA GLU A 37 17.09 -27.81 3.89
C GLU A 37 18.21 -27.08 3.14
N LEU A 38 19.26 -27.80 2.70
CA LEU A 38 20.37 -27.20 1.96
C LEU A 38 19.93 -26.75 0.56
N LEU A 39 19.03 -27.50 -0.09
CA LEU A 39 18.45 -27.11 -1.38
C LEU A 39 17.59 -25.85 -1.24
N ALA A 40 16.77 -25.76 -0.18
CA ALA A 40 15.97 -24.57 0.09
C ALA A 40 16.83 -23.32 0.33
N LEU A 41 17.87 -23.43 1.16
CA LEU A 41 18.82 -22.33 1.41
C LEU A 41 19.55 -21.90 0.13
N GLN A 42 19.93 -22.85 -0.72
CA GLN A 42 20.57 -22.55 -2.01
C GLN A 42 19.62 -21.79 -2.95
N GLN A 43 18.35 -22.22 -3.04
CA GLN A 43 17.33 -21.53 -3.82
C GLN A 43 17.07 -20.11 -3.31
N GLU A 44 17.00 -19.94 -1.99
CA GLU A 44 16.78 -18.64 -1.36
C GLU A 44 17.95 -17.68 -1.65
N ALA A 45 19.19 -18.14 -1.48
CA ALA A 45 20.38 -17.34 -1.78
C ALA A 45 20.45 -16.91 -3.26
N LEU A 46 20.18 -17.82 -4.18
CA LEU A 46 20.16 -17.53 -5.62
C LEU A 46 19.00 -16.57 -5.99
N SER A 47 17.83 -16.74 -5.37
CA SER A 47 16.67 -15.87 -5.60
C SER A 47 16.93 -14.45 -5.12
N SER A 48 17.54 -14.29 -3.95
CA SER A 48 17.94 -12.99 -3.41
C SER A 48 18.93 -12.26 -4.33
N GLN A 49 19.95 -12.96 -4.83
CA GLN A 49 20.92 -12.37 -5.78
C GLN A 49 20.28 -12.00 -7.12
N ARG A 50 19.37 -12.83 -7.64
CA ARG A 50 18.58 -12.51 -8.83
C ARG A 50 17.77 -11.23 -8.61
N GLU A 51 17.09 -11.11 -7.48
CA GLU A 51 16.26 -9.94 -7.15
C GLU A 51 17.09 -8.66 -7.04
N GLU A 52 18.29 -8.72 -6.44
CA GLU A 52 19.21 -7.59 -6.36
C GLU A 52 19.64 -7.12 -7.76
N LEU A 53 20.07 -8.05 -8.63
CA LEU A 53 20.47 -7.72 -10.00
C LEU A 53 19.32 -7.19 -10.85
N ALA A 54 18.12 -7.77 -10.70
CA ALA A 54 16.92 -7.30 -11.38
C ALA A 54 16.57 -5.87 -10.95
N ALA A 55 16.61 -5.59 -9.65
CA ALA A 55 16.35 -4.25 -9.12
C ALA A 55 17.35 -3.20 -9.66
N GLU A 56 18.65 -3.54 -9.77
CA GLU A 56 19.65 -2.64 -10.37
C GLU A 56 19.42 -2.36 -11.86
N ILE A 57 19.03 -3.39 -12.61
CA ILE A 57 18.69 -3.29 -14.04
C ILE A 57 17.47 -2.39 -14.22
N ASP A 58 16.43 -2.63 -13.44
CA ASP A 58 15.20 -1.85 -13.48
C ASP A 58 15.47 -0.38 -13.10
N GLU A 59 16.29 -0.13 -12.07
CA GLU A 59 16.71 1.22 -11.68
C GLU A 59 17.35 1.96 -12.87
N TYR A 60 18.27 1.31 -13.57
CA TYR A 60 18.94 1.91 -14.72
C TYR A 60 18.00 2.17 -15.90
N GLU A 61 17.09 1.23 -16.18
CA GLU A 61 16.10 1.38 -17.26
C GLU A 61 15.15 2.54 -16.99
N ARG A 62 14.70 2.70 -15.73
CA ARG A 62 13.88 3.85 -15.31
C ARG A 62 14.62 5.17 -15.49
N LEU A 63 15.85 5.27 -15.00
CA LEU A 63 16.67 6.46 -15.19
C LEU A 63 16.84 6.77 -16.67
N ARG A 64 17.13 5.76 -17.50
CA ARG A 64 17.32 5.92 -18.95
C ARG A 64 16.05 6.34 -19.69
N SER A 65 14.88 5.88 -19.25
CA SER A 65 13.60 6.23 -19.87
C SER A 65 13.21 7.70 -19.69
N GLY A 66 13.82 8.38 -18.69
CA GLY A 66 13.47 9.75 -18.33
C GLY A 66 12.17 9.87 -17.53
N GLU A 67 11.58 8.74 -17.08
CA GLU A 67 10.36 8.72 -16.27
C GLU A 67 10.56 9.39 -14.90
N GLN A 68 11.79 9.37 -14.36
CA GLN A 68 12.17 10.11 -13.16
C GLN A 68 12.72 11.49 -13.50
N THR A 69 11.93 12.53 -13.20
CA THR A 69 12.32 13.95 -13.38
C THR A 69 12.92 14.59 -12.13
N ILE A 70 12.76 13.95 -10.97
CA ILE A 70 13.29 14.38 -9.68
C ILE A 70 14.09 13.22 -9.09
N ILE A 71 15.32 13.50 -8.68
CA ILE A 71 16.19 12.56 -7.96
C ILE A 71 16.41 13.13 -6.57
N GLU A 72 15.93 12.42 -5.56
CA GLU A 72 16.02 12.86 -4.17
C GLU A 72 17.28 12.29 -3.52
N ALA A 73 17.98 13.12 -2.75
CA ALA A 73 19.08 12.71 -1.88
C ALA A 73 18.72 13.12 -0.46
N SER A 74 18.60 12.14 0.45
CA SER A 74 18.18 12.38 1.84
C SER A 74 19.34 12.84 2.72
N SER A 75 20.56 12.82 2.18
CA SER A 75 21.78 13.23 2.85
C SER A 75 22.80 13.76 1.83
N LEU A 76 23.77 14.54 2.31
CA LEU A 76 24.89 14.97 1.46
C LEU A 76 25.73 13.77 0.96
N ALA A 77 25.74 12.66 1.70
CA ALA A 77 26.44 11.43 1.31
C ALA A 77 25.79 10.72 0.11
N GLU A 78 24.48 10.89 -0.09
CA GLU A 78 23.75 10.35 -1.26
C GLU A 78 23.85 11.25 -2.49
N PHE A 79 24.21 12.53 -2.32
CA PHE A 79 24.29 13.50 -3.41
C PHE A 79 25.15 13.04 -4.60
N PRO A 80 26.32 12.40 -4.41
CA PRO A 80 27.09 11.86 -5.53
C PRO A 80 26.34 10.82 -6.38
N ARG A 81 25.55 9.95 -5.75
CA ARG A 81 24.71 8.97 -6.45
C ARG A 81 23.66 9.70 -7.29
N ALA A 82 23.04 10.75 -6.73
CA ALA A 82 22.06 11.57 -7.43
C ALA A 82 22.64 12.27 -8.67
N LEU A 83 23.88 12.76 -8.60
CA LEU A 83 24.57 13.34 -9.76
C LEU A 83 24.75 12.34 -10.90
N ILE A 84 25.18 11.11 -10.57
CA ILE A 84 25.37 10.04 -11.57
C ILE A 84 24.04 9.65 -12.18
N ALA A 85 23.00 9.48 -11.36
CA ALA A 85 21.64 9.20 -11.82
C ALA A 85 21.13 10.32 -12.75
N GLY A 86 21.37 11.60 -12.40
CA GLY A 86 21.00 12.75 -13.22
C GLY A 86 21.69 12.74 -14.59
N ARG A 87 22.96 12.31 -14.66
CA ARG A 87 23.66 12.10 -15.93
C ARG A 87 22.95 11.07 -16.81
N VAL A 88 22.57 9.94 -16.22
CA VAL A 88 21.87 8.84 -16.92
C VAL A 88 20.51 9.32 -17.43
N VAL A 89 19.73 10.03 -16.62
CA VAL A 89 18.44 10.64 -17.00
C VAL A 89 18.60 11.63 -18.16
N ARG A 90 19.67 12.42 -18.15
CA ARG A 90 19.99 13.33 -19.27
C ARG A 90 20.54 12.61 -20.51
N GLY A 91 20.66 11.28 -20.49
CA GLY A 91 21.20 10.49 -21.60
C GLY A 91 22.67 10.78 -21.92
N LEU A 92 23.41 11.39 -21.00
CA LEU A 92 24.79 11.81 -21.22
C LEU A 92 25.75 10.65 -20.95
N THR A 93 26.63 10.37 -21.91
CA THR A 93 27.78 9.49 -21.67
C THR A 93 28.85 10.21 -20.85
N GLN A 94 29.70 9.45 -20.15
CA GLN A 94 30.84 10.01 -19.41
C GLN A 94 31.78 10.81 -20.32
N LYS A 95 31.93 10.38 -21.59
CA LYS A 95 32.68 11.11 -22.61
C LYS A 95 32.05 12.47 -22.92
N GLN A 96 30.75 12.52 -23.20
CA GLN A 96 30.04 13.77 -23.50
C GLN A 96 30.04 14.75 -22.32
N LEU A 97 29.91 14.25 -21.08
CA LEU A 97 30.04 15.08 -19.89
C LEU A 97 31.46 15.65 -19.78
N GLY A 98 32.47 14.82 -20.02
CA GLY A 98 33.87 15.25 -20.06
C GLY A 98 34.12 16.35 -21.08
N GLU A 99 33.61 16.20 -22.31
CA GLU A 99 33.71 17.19 -23.38
C GLU A 99 33.06 18.52 -22.99
N LYS A 100 31.89 18.50 -22.34
CA LYS A 100 31.18 19.71 -21.88
C LYS A 100 31.95 20.52 -20.84
N ILE A 101 32.72 19.87 -19.97
CA ILE A 101 33.48 20.53 -18.88
C ILE A 101 34.99 20.61 -19.15
N GLY A 102 35.44 20.18 -20.33
CA GLY A 102 36.83 20.24 -20.76
C GLY A 102 37.76 19.23 -20.08
N VAL A 103 37.26 18.05 -19.69
CA VAL A 103 38.08 16.96 -19.11
C VAL A 103 37.98 15.67 -19.91
N LYS A 104 38.97 14.78 -19.78
CA LYS A 104 38.95 13.47 -20.44
C LYS A 104 37.92 12.54 -19.79
N GLU A 105 37.34 11.61 -20.56
CA GLU A 105 36.38 10.59 -20.08
C GLU A 105 36.89 9.82 -18.84
N GLN A 106 38.17 9.44 -18.83
CA GLN A 106 38.81 8.75 -17.70
C GLN A 106 38.77 9.54 -16.38
N GLN A 107 38.65 10.86 -16.44
CA GLN A 107 38.49 11.69 -15.26
C GLN A 107 37.07 11.58 -14.69
N ILE A 108 36.05 11.64 -15.55
CA ILE A 108 34.65 11.44 -15.16
C ILE A 108 34.45 10.04 -14.57
N GLN A 109 34.99 9.01 -15.22
CA GLN A 109 34.94 7.64 -14.71
C GLN A 109 35.50 7.52 -13.29
N ARG A 110 36.65 8.16 -13.02
CA ARG A 110 37.26 8.17 -11.69
C ARG A 110 36.44 8.94 -10.67
N TRP A 111 35.85 10.06 -11.06
CA TRP A 111 34.96 10.82 -10.18
C TRP A 111 33.72 10.00 -9.84
N GLU A 112 33.04 9.42 -10.81
CA GLU A 112 31.83 8.61 -10.55
C GLU A 112 32.14 7.35 -9.76
N SER A 113 33.25 6.66 -10.03
CA SER A 113 33.64 5.45 -9.28
C SER A 113 33.99 5.73 -7.81
N THR A 114 34.39 6.96 -7.49
CA THR A 114 34.71 7.37 -6.11
C THR A 114 33.59 8.18 -5.47
N GLY A 115 32.41 8.26 -6.09
CA GLY A 115 31.30 9.09 -5.60
C GLY A 115 31.73 10.56 -5.43
N TYR A 116 32.56 11.07 -6.34
CA TYR A 116 33.10 12.43 -6.31
C TYR A 116 33.91 12.79 -5.05
N ALA A 117 34.25 11.84 -4.17
CA ALA A 117 34.85 12.11 -2.86
C ALA A 117 36.12 12.99 -2.89
N ASN A 118 36.95 12.83 -3.92
CA ASN A 118 38.20 13.58 -4.09
C ASN A 118 38.09 14.74 -5.10
N THR A 119 36.88 15.20 -5.38
CA THR A 119 36.61 16.26 -6.37
C THR A 119 36.38 17.58 -5.66
N THR A 120 36.93 18.68 -6.17
CA THR A 120 36.67 19.99 -5.58
C THR A 120 35.21 20.38 -5.77
N PHE A 121 34.63 21.09 -4.79
CA PHE A 121 33.25 21.57 -4.89
C PHE A 121 33.01 22.43 -6.14
N GLY A 122 34.01 23.22 -6.57
CA GLY A 122 33.96 23.97 -7.83
C GLY A 122 33.73 23.06 -9.05
N ARG A 123 34.42 21.92 -9.13
CA ARG A 123 34.22 20.93 -10.20
C ARG A 123 32.87 20.24 -10.13
N ILE A 124 32.36 19.97 -8.92
CA ILE A 124 31.00 19.43 -8.74
C ILE A 124 29.96 20.43 -9.29
N ARG A 125 30.11 21.73 -9.00
CA ARG A 125 29.23 22.78 -9.54
C ARG A 125 29.29 22.86 -11.07
N GLU A 126 30.48 22.75 -11.67
CA GLU A 126 30.63 22.69 -13.14
C GLU A 126 29.90 21.47 -13.73
N VAL A 127 30.02 20.30 -13.10
CA VAL A 127 29.34 19.07 -13.50
C VAL A 127 27.81 19.24 -13.44
N VAL A 128 27.28 19.77 -12.34
CA VAL A 128 25.84 20.09 -12.18
C VAL A 128 25.36 21.04 -13.28
N ALA A 129 26.09 22.12 -13.53
CA ALA A 129 25.74 23.12 -14.54
C ALA A 129 25.78 22.54 -15.96
N ALA A 130 26.79 21.73 -16.29
CA ALA A 130 26.94 21.12 -17.61
C ALA A 130 25.81 20.12 -17.96
N MET A 131 25.24 19.49 -16.94
CA MET A 131 24.08 18.60 -17.04
C MET A 131 22.74 19.36 -17.02
N GLY A 132 22.73 20.65 -16.71
CA GLY A 132 21.51 21.44 -16.52
C GLY A 132 20.65 20.88 -15.39
N LEU A 133 21.27 20.44 -14.30
CA LEU A 133 20.54 20.02 -13.10
C LEU A 133 20.26 21.24 -12.22
N HIS A 134 19.06 21.29 -11.66
CA HIS A 134 18.70 22.25 -10.62
C HIS A 134 18.72 21.53 -9.29
N VAL A 135 19.61 21.98 -8.39
CA VAL A 135 19.73 21.44 -7.04
C VAL A 135 19.04 22.43 -6.10
N ARG A 136 18.04 21.95 -5.37
CA ARG A 136 17.44 22.67 -4.23
C ARG A 136 18.01 22.07 -2.97
N GLU A 137 18.69 22.89 -2.18
CA GLU A 137 19.30 22.47 -0.92
C GLU A 137 18.52 23.08 0.25
N GLU A 138 18.24 22.25 1.26
CA GLU A 138 17.73 22.70 2.55
C GLU A 138 18.78 22.33 3.60
N VAL A 139 19.39 23.34 4.21
CA VAL A 139 20.36 23.15 5.29
C VAL A 139 19.63 23.26 6.61
N PHE A 140 19.49 22.15 7.31
CA PHE A 140 18.88 22.11 8.62
C PHE A 140 19.89 22.50 9.70
N ILE A 141 19.49 23.45 10.55
CA ILE A 141 20.25 23.84 11.74
C ILE A 141 19.43 23.35 12.94
N PRO A 142 19.89 22.34 13.70
CA PRO A 142 19.18 21.88 14.88
C PRO A 142 19.09 23.03 15.90
N SER A 143 17.88 23.48 16.18
CA SER A 143 17.64 24.41 17.28
C SER A 143 17.68 23.63 18.59
N SER A 144 18.29 24.20 19.64
CA SER A 144 18.42 23.57 20.96
C SER A 144 17.08 23.20 21.62
N GLY A 145 15.96 23.70 21.09
CA GLY A 145 14.60 23.42 21.57
C GLY A 145 13.84 22.33 20.81
N PHE A 146 14.41 21.72 19.76
CA PHE A 146 13.75 20.65 19.01
C PHE A 146 14.42 19.30 19.22
N THR A 147 13.69 18.39 19.86
CA THR A 147 14.14 17.04 20.24
C THR A 147 13.28 15.98 19.57
N ALA A 148 13.73 14.73 19.54
CA ALA A 148 12.91 13.59 19.10
C ALA A 148 11.56 13.52 19.83
N LYS A 149 11.57 13.84 21.13
CA LYS A 149 10.35 13.95 21.93
C LYS A 149 9.38 14.99 21.35
N LYS A 150 9.86 16.18 20.97
CA LYS A 150 9.02 17.23 20.40
C LYS A 150 8.48 16.85 19.01
N LEU A 151 9.28 16.17 18.18
CA LEU A 151 8.81 15.62 16.91
C LEU A 151 7.67 14.62 17.12
N ILE A 152 7.86 13.64 18.03
CA ILE A 152 6.82 12.64 18.34
C ILE A 152 5.57 13.30 18.90
N GLU A 153 5.71 14.30 19.78
CA GLU A 153 4.57 15.09 20.28
C GLU A 153 3.84 15.81 19.16
N ASN A 154 4.55 16.42 18.21
CA ASN A 154 3.96 17.07 17.04
C ASN A 154 3.22 16.04 16.16
N LEU A 155 3.79 14.86 15.91
CA LEU A 155 3.13 13.80 15.14
C LEU A 155 1.84 13.32 15.81
N LYS A 156 1.86 13.14 17.13
CA LYS A 156 0.68 12.76 17.91
C LYS A 156 -0.42 13.82 17.84
N LYS A 157 -0.05 15.10 17.90
CA LYS A 157 -1.00 16.22 17.75
C LYS A 157 -1.58 16.32 16.34
N VAL A 158 -0.80 15.98 15.32
CA VAL A 158 -1.21 15.95 13.91
C VAL A 158 -2.13 14.76 13.56
N GLY A 159 -2.22 13.75 14.44
CA GLY A 159 -3.16 12.65 14.30
C GLY A 159 -2.51 11.26 14.22
N LEU A 160 -1.18 11.16 14.21
CA LEU A 160 -0.44 9.89 14.37
C LEU A 160 -0.36 9.53 15.85
N ARG A 161 -1.52 9.20 16.43
CA ARG A 161 -1.70 9.08 17.88
C ARG A 161 -1.00 7.85 18.48
N SER A 162 -0.67 6.83 17.69
CA SER A 162 -0.03 5.60 18.16
C SER A 162 1.38 5.43 17.59
N ASP A 163 2.28 4.95 18.44
CA ASP A 163 3.65 4.61 18.06
C ASP A 163 3.68 3.50 16.99
N ALA A 164 2.64 2.66 16.95
CA ALA A 164 2.42 1.68 15.88
C ALA A 164 2.33 2.34 14.49
N LEU A 165 1.61 3.46 14.34
CA LEU A 165 1.54 4.19 13.06
C LEU A 165 2.86 4.87 12.71
N ILE A 166 3.58 5.39 13.71
CA ILE A 166 4.90 5.98 13.49
C ILE A 166 5.90 4.91 12.98
N LYS A 167 5.84 3.69 13.52
CA LYS A 167 6.62 2.53 13.03
C LYS A 167 6.29 2.12 11.59
N ARG A 168 5.07 2.36 11.12
CA ARG A 168 4.68 2.11 9.72
C ARG A 168 5.32 3.14 8.79
N VAL A 169 5.27 4.41 9.19
CA VAL A 169 5.78 5.53 8.40
C VAL A 169 7.31 5.50 8.33
N LEU A 170 7.99 5.38 9.47
CA LEU A 170 9.44 5.48 9.56
C LEU A 170 10.15 4.14 9.37
N PRO A 171 11.34 4.12 8.73
CA PRO A 171 12.25 2.96 8.78
C PRO A 171 12.58 2.54 10.21
N ALA A 172 12.83 1.24 10.43
CA ALA A 172 13.02 0.67 11.76
C ALA A 172 14.25 1.22 12.48
N GLU A 173 15.31 1.52 11.73
CA GLU A 173 16.56 2.10 12.21
C GLU A 173 16.31 3.52 12.73
N ILE A 174 15.65 4.35 11.93
CA ILE A 174 15.27 5.73 12.28
C ILE A 174 14.33 5.72 13.48
N PHE A 175 13.31 4.86 13.46
CA PHE A 175 12.37 4.73 14.57
C PHE A 175 13.11 4.36 15.87
N SER A 176 14.00 3.38 15.84
CA SER A 176 14.74 2.94 17.03
C SER A 176 15.65 4.06 17.57
N GLN A 177 16.34 4.77 16.68
CA GLN A 177 17.25 5.86 17.06
C GLN A 177 16.51 7.08 17.62
N LEU A 178 15.29 7.37 17.14
CA LEU A 178 14.46 8.46 17.69
C LEU A 178 14.08 8.26 19.16
N TYR A 179 14.00 7.00 19.61
CA TYR A 179 13.67 6.65 20.99
C TYR A 179 14.90 6.32 21.85
N GLN A 180 16.09 6.32 21.25
CA GLN A 180 17.36 6.17 21.96
C GLN A 180 17.93 7.54 22.34
N ASP A 181 18.34 7.68 23.60
CA ASP A 181 19.02 8.88 24.10
C ASP A 181 20.50 8.86 23.64
N SER A 182 20.71 9.21 22.38
CA SER A 182 22.02 9.33 21.71
C SER A 182 22.50 10.80 21.73
N GLY A 183 23.80 11.04 21.53
CA GLY A 183 24.37 12.40 21.58
C GLY A 183 23.73 13.38 20.58
N SER A 184 23.82 14.68 20.86
CA SER A 184 23.05 15.73 20.17
C SER A 184 23.29 15.86 18.66
N GLU A 185 24.47 15.49 18.15
CA GLU A 185 24.81 15.61 16.72
C GLU A 185 24.25 14.46 15.88
N GLU A 186 24.38 13.21 16.34
CA GLU A 186 23.79 12.04 15.65
C GLU A 186 22.26 12.13 15.62
N GLN A 187 21.65 12.64 16.70
CA GLN A 187 20.21 12.87 16.76
C GLN A 187 19.71 13.86 15.71
N ALA A 188 20.47 14.90 15.36
CA ALA A 188 20.03 15.90 14.39
C ALA A 188 19.83 15.30 12.98
N GLY A 189 20.74 14.42 12.56
CA GLY A 189 20.63 13.71 11.27
C GLY A 189 19.41 12.79 11.22
N VAL A 190 19.21 12.00 12.27
CA VAL A 190 18.05 11.09 12.39
C VAL A 190 16.73 11.86 12.39
N LEU A 191 16.67 12.99 13.10
CA LEU A 191 15.49 13.86 13.11
C LEU A 191 15.16 14.38 11.73
N PHE A 192 16.16 14.85 10.98
CA PHE A 192 15.97 15.36 9.63
C PHE A 192 15.47 14.29 8.67
N GLN A 193 16.05 13.08 8.73
CA GLN A 193 15.60 11.95 7.92
C GLN A 193 14.15 11.57 8.26
N ALA A 194 13.80 11.50 9.55
CA ALA A 194 12.43 11.23 9.99
C ALA A 194 11.46 12.28 9.46
N ALA A 195 11.80 13.57 9.61
CA ALA A 195 10.99 14.67 9.13
C ALA A 195 10.83 14.65 7.60
N GLY A 196 11.86 14.26 6.84
CA GLY A 196 11.77 14.09 5.39
C GLY A 196 10.76 13.03 4.97
N VAL A 197 10.76 11.87 5.63
CA VAL A 197 9.77 10.79 5.35
C VAL A 197 8.35 11.26 5.71
N ILE A 198 8.18 11.91 6.85
CA ILE A 198 6.88 12.43 7.31
C ILE A 198 6.38 13.52 6.34
N ALA A 199 7.24 14.48 5.99
CA ALA A 199 6.93 15.54 5.04
C ALA A 199 6.42 14.97 3.71
N ARG A 200 7.07 13.92 3.20
CA ARG A 200 6.66 13.23 1.97
C ARG A 200 5.27 12.60 2.09
N VAL A 201 4.99 11.88 3.18
CA VAL A 201 3.71 11.17 3.37
C VAL A 201 2.53 12.14 3.60
N PHE A 202 2.75 13.21 4.36
CA PHE A 202 1.69 14.13 4.79
C PHE A 202 1.61 15.41 3.95
N GLY A 203 2.50 15.60 2.98
CA GLY A 203 2.58 16.83 2.18
C GLY A 203 2.96 18.06 3.00
N LEU A 204 3.65 17.87 4.12
CA LEU A 204 4.12 18.95 5.00
C LEU A 204 5.48 19.46 4.55
N SER A 205 5.83 20.70 4.90
CA SER A 205 7.22 21.14 4.76
C SER A 205 8.05 20.60 5.93
N VAL A 206 9.32 20.29 5.65
CA VAL A 206 10.27 19.89 6.70
C VAL A 206 10.40 21.01 7.75
N ALA A 207 10.39 22.27 7.31
CA ALA A 207 10.45 23.43 8.20
C ALA A 207 9.27 23.50 9.20
N ASP A 208 8.05 23.15 8.77
CA ASP A 208 6.87 23.17 9.64
C ASP A 208 6.95 22.09 10.72
N LEU A 209 7.43 20.89 10.37
CA LEU A 209 7.65 19.78 11.30
C LEU A 209 8.63 20.15 12.43
N PHE A 210 9.61 20.99 12.10
CA PHE A 210 10.63 21.50 13.03
C PHE A 210 10.25 22.79 13.74
N SER A 211 9.08 23.37 13.45
CA SER A 211 8.64 24.60 14.06
C SER A 211 8.17 24.38 15.51
N GLU A 212 8.19 25.44 16.33
CA GLU A 212 7.58 25.38 17.67
C GLU A 212 6.05 25.32 17.63
N ARG A 213 5.47 25.63 16.47
CA ARG A 213 4.04 25.52 16.24
C ARG A 213 3.71 24.07 15.87
N VAL A 214 2.55 23.61 16.28
CA VAL A 214 2.05 22.32 15.81
C VAL A 214 1.85 22.45 14.30
N PRO A 215 2.45 21.57 13.48
CA PRO A 215 2.23 21.57 12.04
C PRO A 215 0.72 21.46 11.78
N GLN A 216 0.18 22.32 10.93
CA GLN A 216 -1.19 22.16 10.46
C GLN A 216 -1.15 21.31 9.20
N LEU A 217 -1.94 20.24 9.17
CA LEU A 217 -2.22 19.55 7.92
C LEU A 217 -3.04 20.51 7.07
N ASP A 218 -2.42 21.05 6.02
CA ASP A 218 -3.14 21.88 5.06
C ASP A 218 -3.95 20.97 4.12
N LEU A 219 -5.03 20.43 4.69
CA LEU A 219 -6.01 19.62 3.99
C LEU A 219 -6.64 20.41 2.83
N GLN A 220 -6.64 21.74 2.91
CA GLN A 220 -7.12 22.63 1.85
C GLN A 220 -6.11 22.83 0.73
N ALA A 221 -4.81 22.96 0.96
CA ALA A 221 -3.80 22.99 -0.10
C ALA A 221 -3.56 21.61 -0.72
N LEU A 222 -3.79 20.54 0.04
CA LEU A 222 -4.00 19.22 -0.52
C LEU A 222 -5.25 19.28 -1.44
N ALA A 223 -6.40 19.76 -0.95
CA ALA A 223 -7.66 19.85 -1.67
C ALA A 223 -7.66 20.74 -2.93
N VAL A 224 -7.00 21.90 -2.90
CA VAL A 224 -6.91 22.86 -3.99
C VAL A 224 -5.93 22.30 -5.03
N GLY A 225 -6.49 21.48 -5.91
CA GLY A 225 -5.80 20.81 -7.00
C GLY A 225 -5.81 19.28 -6.93
N ARG A 226 -6.14 18.67 -5.77
CA ARG A 226 -6.13 17.19 -5.59
C ARG A 226 -7.27 16.58 -4.77
N TYR A 227 -8.11 17.34 -4.07
CA TYR A 227 -9.24 16.78 -3.29
C TYR A 227 -10.43 17.73 -3.31
N LYS A 228 -11.61 17.24 -3.68
CA LYS A 228 -12.84 17.96 -3.36
C LYS A 228 -13.45 17.27 -2.14
N ILE A 229 -13.19 17.83 -0.95
CA ILE A 229 -13.85 17.40 0.29
C ILE A 229 -15.32 17.85 0.19
N PRO A 230 -16.31 16.95 0.29
CA PRO A 230 -17.72 17.35 0.25
C PRO A 230 -18.03 18.34 1.37
N ALA A 231 -18.85 19.37 1.10
CA ALA A 231 -19.23 20.41 2.07
C ALA A 231 -19.91 19.86 3.36
N THR A 232 -20.25 18.57 3.37
CA THR A 232 -20.89 17.85 4.47
C THR A 232 -19.91 17.06 5.37
N ALA A 233 -18.63 16.95 5.00
CA ALA A 233 -17.61 16.35 5.85
C ALA A 233 -17.10 17.43 6.82
N GLY A 234 -17.29 17.23 8.12
CA GLY A 234 -16.84 18.18 9.14
C GLY A 234 -15.31 18.40 9.10
N GLU A 235 -14.83 19.48 9.69
CA GLU A 235 -13.39 19.81 9.74
C GLU A 235 -12.53 18.74 10.47
N ASP A 236 -13.16 17.85 11.25
CA ASP A 236 -12.53 16.72 11.96
C ASP A 236 -12.45 15.40 11.15
N ALA A 237 -12.90 15.39 9.89
CA ALA A 237 -13.22 14.15 9.18
C ALA A 237 -12.00 13.44 8.53
N VAL A 238 -10.93 14.17 8.22
CA VAL A 238 -9.71 13.61 7.60
C VAL A 238 -8.62 13.42 8.66
N SER A 239 -8.39 12.17 9.07
CA SER A 239 -7.31 11.83 10.00
C SER A 239 -5.96 11.75 9.30
N ALA A 240 -4.85 11.91 10.04
CA ALA A 240 -3.52 11.60 9.51
C ALA A 240 -3.45 10.19 8.91
N TYR A 241 -4.18 9.22 9.49
CA TYR A 241 -4.23 7.87 8.93
C TYR A 241 -4.89 7.83 7.54
N THR A 242 -5.92 8.64 7.29
CA THR A 242 -6.56 8.77 5.98
C THR A 242 -5.56 9.25 4.92
N LEU A 243 -4.73 10.25 5.26
CA LEU A 243 -3.66 10.73 4.37
C LEU A 243 -2.59 9.67 4.12
N TYR A 244 -2.19 8.95 5.16
CA TYR A 244 -1.25 7.84 5.04
C TYR A 244 -1.80 6.73 4.11
N ALA A 245 -3.02 6.27 4.34
CA ALA A 245 -3.65 5.24 3.50
C ALA A 245 -3.85 5.71 2.04
N HIS A 246 -4.20 6.98 1.83
CA HIS A 246 -4.26 7.57 0.50
C HIS A 246 -2.89 7.58 -0.18
N TYR A 247 -1.82 7.97 0.53
CA TYR A 247 -0.47 7.94 0.00
C TYR A 247 -0.08 6.53 -0.46
N LEU A 248 -0.38 5.50 0.35
CA LEU A 248 -0.17 4.10 -0.04
C LEU A 248 -0.99 3.70 -1.27
N ALA A 249 -2.25 4.14 -1.37
CA ALA A 249 -3.08 3.90 -2.54
C ALA A 249 -2.49 4.55 -3.81
N ALA A 250 -1.94 5.76 -3.70
CA ALA A 250 -1.25 6.46 -4.78
C ALA A 250 0.03 5.75 -5.23
N LEU A 251 0.82 5.22 -4.30
CA LEU A 251 1.98 4.38 -4.62
C LEU A 251 1.55 3.07 -5.29
N THR A 252 0.48 2.44 -4.80
CA THR A 252 -0.06 1.21 -5.36
C THR A 252 -0.55 1.43 -6.80
N ALA A 253 -1.24 2.54 -7.05
CA ALA A 253 -1.68 2.92 -8.40
C ALA A 253 -0.51 3.03 -9.38
N GLN A 254 0.64 3.56 -8.94
CA GLN A 254 1.86 3.59 -9.76
C GLN A 254 2.38 2.17 -10.06
N CYS A 255 2.40 1.30 -9.05
CA CYS A 255 2.88 -0.08 -9.19
C CYS A 255 2.05 -0.93 -10.15
N VAL A 256 0.77 -0.61 -10.34
CA VAL A 256 -0.15 -1.36 -11.20
C VAL A 256 -0.42 -0.70 -12.55
N ASN A 257 0.31 0.34 -12.94
CA ASN A 257 0.12 1.02 -14.23
C ASN A 257 0.25 0.09 -15.45
N HIS A 258 0.96 -1.02 -15.29
CA HIS A 258 1.13 -2.05 -16.31
C HIS A 258 -0.08 -2.98 -16.47
N ILE A 259 -1.06 -2.92 -15.56
CA ILE A 259 -2.28 -3.72 -15.58
C ILE A 259 -3.40 -2.89 -16.23
N ALA A 260 -4.10 -3.45 -17.22
CA ALA A 260 -5.22 -2.76 -17.86
C ALA A 260 -6.41 -2.64 -16.88
N LEU A 261 -7.11 -1.49 -16.91
CA LEU A 261 -8.42 -1.36 -16.27
C LEU A 261 -9.47 -1.86 -17.26
N LEU A 262 -10.17 -2.93 -16.91
CA LEU A 262 -11.25 -3.46 -17.75
C LEU A 262 -12.54 -2.64 -17.57
N PRO A 263 -13.54 -2.78 -18.48
CA PRO A 263 -14.87 -2.24 -18.25
C PRO A 263 -15.42 -2.70 -16.90
N LEU A 264 -15.78 -1.75 -16.05
CA LEU A 264 -16.24 -2.03 -14.70
C LEU A 264 -17.72 -2.40 -14.70
N PRO A 265 -18.14 -3.31 -13.80
CA PRO A 265 -19.52 -3.74 -13.73
C PRO A 265 -20.43 -2.57 -13.32
N SER A 266 -21.66 -2.60 -13.82
CA SER A 266 -22.69 -1.61 -13.50
C SER A 266 -23.81 -2.20 -12.63
N SER A 267 -23.74 -3.47 -12.26
CA SER A 267 -24.80 -4.13 -11.50
C SER A 267 -24.30 -5.26 -10.61
N TRP A 268 -25.10 -5.62 -9.60
CA TRP A 268 -24.78 -6.74 -8.73
C TRP A 268 -24.77 -8.05 -9.52
N GLN A 269 -25.62 -8.17 -10.54
CA GLN A 269 -25.70 -9.34 -11.42
C GLN A 269 -24.42 -9.50 -12.24
N GLU A 270 -23.86 -8.42 -12.76
CA GLU A 270 -22.56 -8.45 -13.45
C GLU A 270 -21.42 -8.83 -12.50
N VAL A 271 -21.41 -8.29 -11.28
CA VAL A 271 -20.43 -8.66 -10.25
C VAL A 271 -20.54 -10.15 -9.92
N HIS A 272 -21.75 -10.62 -9.62
CA HIS A 272 -22.04 -12.01 -9.28
C HIS A 272 -21.61 -12.96 -10.41
N ALA A 273 -22.08 -12.72 -11.64
CA ALA A 273 -21.74 -13.53 -12.79
C ALA A 273 -20.23 -13.50 -13.10
N GLY A 274 -19.57 -12.37 -12.87
CA GLY A 274 -18.13 -12.21 -13.03
C GLY A 274 -17.32 -13.03 -12.03
N ILE A 275 -17.80 -13.20 -10.80
CA ILE A 275 -17.15 -14.00 -9.76
C ILE A 275 -17.41 -15.50 -9.97
N THR A 276 -18.65 -15.89 -10.26
CA THR A 276 -19.06 -17.31 -10.28
C THR A 276 -19.03 -17.95 -11.66
N GLY A 277 -18.80 -17.16 -12.72
CA GLY A 277 -18.99 -17.61 -14.11
C GLY A 277 -20.46 -17.87 -14.47
N GLY A 278 -21.40 -17.28 -13.73
CA GLY A 278 -22.85 -17.44 -13.91
C GLY A 278 -23.46 -18.65 -13.19
N SER A 279 -22.73 -19.29 -12.28
CA SER A 279 -23.25 -20.34 -11.41
C SER A 279 -23.77 -19.76 -10.08
N ASP A 280 -24.62 -20.52 -9.38
CA ASP A 280 -25.05 -20.22 -8.01
C ASP A 280 -24.12 -20.88 -6.97
N GLU A 281 -22.84 -21.00 -7.27
CA GLU A 281 -21.85 -21.51 -6.32
C GLU A 281 -21.55 -20.51 -5.21
N THR A 282 -21.12 -21.03 -4.07
CA THR A 282 -20.73 -20.21 -2.91
C THR A 282 -19.54 -19.32 -3.24
N ILE A 283 -19.74 -18.00 -3.12
CA ILE A 283 -18.69 -17.02 -3.30
C ILE A 283 -17.70 -17.10 -2.14
N SER A 284 -16.43 -17.29 -2.49
CA SER A 284 -15.31 -17.23 -1.54
C SER A 284 -14.61 -15.87 -1.60
N PHE A 285 -13.88 -15.53 -0.54
CA PHE A 285 -13.04 -14.32 -0.51
C PHE A 285 -11.98 -14.33 -1.60
N ASP A 286 -11.30 -15.46 -1.81
CA ASP A 286 -10.26 -15.58 -2.85
C ASP A 286 -10.84 -15.35 -4.24
N ALA A 287 -12.02 -15.91 -4.55
CA ALA A 287 -12.68 -15.72 -5.85
C ALA A 287 -13.11 -14.26 -6.08
N ALA A 288 -13.69 -13.61 -5.06
CA ALA A 288 -14.06 -12.20 -5.13
C ALA A 288 -12.82 -11.30 -5.30
N LEU A 289 -11.74 -11.59 -4.55
CA LEU A 289 -10.48 -10.87 -4.65
C LEU A 289 -9.84 -11.00 -6.04
N ASP A 290 -9.80 -12.22 -6.58
CA ASP A 290 -9.27 -12.50 -7.92
C ASP A 290 -10.09 -11.81 -9.01
N TYR A 291 -11.41 -11.78 -8.88
CA TYR A 291 -12.29 -11.05 -9.79
C TYR A 291 -12.00 -9.54 -9.77
N VAL A 292 -11.93 -8.92 -8.58
CA VAL A 292 -11.66 -7.49 -8.43
C VAL A 292 -10.29 -7.11 -9.01
N TRP A 293 -9.26 -7.92 -8.74
CA TRP A 293 -7.95 -7.76 -9.38
C TRP A 293 -7.99 -7.97 -10.89
N GLY A 294 -8.79 -8.92 -11.37
CA GLY A 294 -9.02 -9.19 -12.79
C GLY A 294 -9.64 -8.01 -13.54
N LEU A 295 -10.47 -7.20 -12.86
CA LEU A 295 -10.97 -5.92 -13.40
C LEU A 295 -9.87 -4.85 -13.51
N GLY A 296 -8.72 -5.07 -12.89
CA GLY A 296 -7.65 -4.07 -12.76
C GLY A 296 -7.84 -3.13 -11.57
N ILE A 297 -8.60 -3.54 -10.55
CA ILE A 297 -8.80 -2.78 -9.30
C ILE A 297 -7.89 -3.37 -8.22
N PRO A 298 -6.81 -2.68 -7.82
CA PRO A 298 -5.95 -3.16 -6.75
C PRO A 298 -6.67 -3.11 -5.40
N VAL A 299 -6.45 -4.14 -4.59
CA VAL A 299 -6.93 -4.21 -3.20
C VAL A 299 -5.75 -4.12 -2.25
N LEU A 300 -5.75 -3.09 -1.40
CA LEU A 300 -4.71 -2.80 -0.41
C LEU A 300 -5.19 -3.26 0.99
N PRO A 301 -4.61 -4.33 1.56
CA PRO A 301 -4.96 -4.74 2.91
C PRO A 301 -4.14 -3.96 3.95
N LEU A 302 -4.82 -3.39 4.94
CA LEU A 302 -4.23 -2.71 6.10
C LEU A 302 -4.77 -3.32 7.39
N GLN A 303 -3.96 -3.31 8.44
CA GLN A 303 -4.31 -3.87 9.76
C GLN A 303 -4.15 -2.89 10.91
N ASP A 304 -3.77 -1.66 10.61
CA ASP A 304 -3.47 -0.69 11.66
C ASP A 304 -4.75 -0.27 12.41
N PRO A 305 -4.63 0.11 13.69
CA PRO A 305 -5.73 0.77 14.39
C PRO A 305 -6.03 2.11 13.73
N GLY A 306 -7.31 2.47 13.65
CA GLY A 306 -7.72 3.72 13.02
C GLY A 306 -9.23 3.76 12.80
N THR A 307 -9.70 4.85 12.22
CA THR A 307 -11.12 5.23 12.25
C THR A 307 -11.98 4.52 11.20
N PHE A 308 -11.48 4.23 9.99
CA PHE A 308 -12.28 3.58 8.93
C PHE A 308 -12.05 2.05 8.83
N HIS A 309 -12.97 1.35 8.15
CA HIS A 309 -12.92 -0.10 7.91
C HIS A 309 -12.61 -0.47 6.45
N GLY A 310 -13.06 0.33 5.49
CA GLY A 310 -12.63 0.27 4.11
C GLY A 310 -12.69 1.66 3.48
N ALA A 311 -12.08 1.81 2.32
CA ALA A 311 -12.12 3.03 1.54
C ALA A 311 -11.85 2.73 0.06
N VAL A 312 -12.37 3.59 -0.83
CA VAL A 312 -12.01 3.58 -2.24
C VAL A 312 -11.44 4.92 -2.68
N TRP A 313 -10.28 4.87 -3.34
CA TRP A 313 -9.68 6.04 -3.98
C TRP A 313 -9.63 5.87 -5.48
N VAL A 314 -10.17 6.84 -6.22
CA VAL A 314 -10.00 6.89 -7.68
C VAL A 314 -8.79 7.76 -8.02
N ILE A 315 -7.71 7.12 -8.47
CA ILE A 315 -6.44 7.77 -8.83
C ILE A 315 -6.23 7.62 -10.33
N LYS A 316 -6.19 8.75 -11.06
CA LYS A 316 -6.08 8.77 -12.54
C LYS A 316 -7.10 7.84 -13.23
N ALA A 317 -8.37 7.95 -12.81
CA ALA A 317 -9.50 7.11 -13.27
C ALA A 317 -9.42 5.61 -12.93
N ARG A 318 -8.47 5.18 -12.10
CA ARG A 318 -8.42 3.82 -11.56
C ARG A 318 -8.90 3.79 -10.11
N PRO A 319 -9.95 3.03 -9.76
CA PRO A 319 -10.30 2.79 -8.37
C PRO A 319 -9.26 1.88 -7.70
N ILE A 320 -8.90 2.22 -6.47
CA ILE A 320 -8.05 1.45 -5.56
C ILE A 320 -8.89 1.19 -4.32
N ILE A 321 -9.12 -0.08 -3.99
CA ILE A 321 -9.85 -0.48 -2.78
C ILE A 321 -8.85 -0.67 -1.65
N VAL A 322 -9.16 -0.17 -0.46
CA VAL A 322 -8.37 -0.36 0.73
C VAL A 322 -9.23 -1.01 1.80
N LEU A 323 -8.80 -2.19 2.26
CA LEU A 323 -9.49 -2.95 3.29
C LEU A 323 -8.70 -2.87 4.58
N LYS A 324 -9.28 -2.22 5.60
CA LYS A 324 -8.67 -2.04 6.91
C LYS A 324 -9.39 -2.86 7.97
N GLN A 325 -8.87 -4.05 8.23
CA GLN A 325 -9.53 -4.99 9.12
C GLN A 325 -8.53 -5.70 10.05
N GLY A 326 -8.67 -5.46 11.36
CA GLY A 326 -7.88 -6.17 12.38
C GLY A 326 -8.38 -7.59 12.67
N SER A 327 -9.66 -7.85 12.35
CA SER A 327 -10.27 -9.17 12.49
C SER A 327 -9.78 -10.13 11.40
N ARG A 328 -9.60 -11.41 11.73
CA ARG A 328 -9.19 -12.47 10.77
C ARG A 328 -10.39 -13.27 10.23
N LEU A 329 -11.60 -12.73 10.34
CA LEU A 329 -12.84 -13.38 9.92
C LEU A 329 -13.07 -13.20 8.41
N VAL A 330 -13.04 -14.30 7.66
CA VAL A 330 -13.15 -14.30 6.19
C VAL A 330 -14.47 -13.67 5.72
N ALA A 331 -15.61 -14.02 6.34
CA ALA A 331 -16.91 -13.47 5.97
C ALA A 331 -16.96 -11.94 6.06
N LYS A 332 -16.26 -11.35 7.04
CA LYS A 332 -16.18 -9.91 7.21
C LYS A 332 -15.36 -9.26 6.10
N TRP A 333 -14.19 -9.83 5.79
CA TRP A 333 -13.35 -9.37 4.68
C TRP A 333 -14.03 -9.47 3.32
N LEU A 334 -14.78 -10.56 3.10
CA LEU A 334 -15.57 -10.75 1.88
C LEU A 334 -16.67 -9.70 1.75
N PHE A 335 -17.44 -9.45 2.82
CA PHE A 335 -18.45 -8.41 2.81
C PHE A 335 -17.83 -7.02 2.59
N ASP A 336 -16.78 -6.67 3.35
CA ASP A 336 -16.09 -5.38 3.22
C ASP A 336 -15.57 -5.18 1.78
N LEU A 337 -14.97 -6.20 1.16
CA LEU A 337 -14.51 -6.11 -0.24
C LEU A 337 -15.65 -5.82 -1.23
N LEU A 338 -16.78 -6.53 -1.10
CA LEU A 338 -17.91 -6.36 -2.00
C LEU A 338 -18.64 -5.04 -1.75
N HIS A 339 -18.69 -4.57 -0.50
CA HIS A 339 -19.20 -3.26 -0.14
C HIS A 339 -18.38 -2.13 -0.77
N GLU A 340 -17.04 -2.18 -0.67
CA GLU A 340 -16.19 -1.19 -1.33
C GLU A 340 -16.31 -1.26 -2.87
N LEU A 341 -16.44 -2.46 -3.44
CA LEU A 341 -16.72 -2.61 -4.87
C LEU A 341 -18.09 -2.02 -5.25
N ALA A 342 -19.10 -2.11 -4.37
CA ALA A 342 -20.42 -1.52 -4.61
C ALA A 342 -20.35 -0.01 -4.81
N HIS A 343 -19.53 0.70 -4.03
CA HIS A 343 -19.30 2.13 -4.24
C HIS A 343 -18.66 2.43 -5.60
N VAL A 344 -17.78 1.55 -6.10
CA VAL A 344 -17.25 1.67 -7.46
C VAL A 344 -18.37 1.51 -8.48
N VAL A 345 -19.24 0.51 -8.32
CA VAL A 345 -20.38 0.24 -9.22
C VAL A 345 -21.35 1.42 -9.25
N GLN A 346 -21.71 1.99 -8.10
CA GLN A 346 -22.57 3.17 -7.99
C GLN A 346 -22.03 4.34 -8.82
N ARG A 347 -20.72 4.58 -8.78
CA ARG A 347 -20.09 5.63 -9.60
C ARG A 347 -20.06 5.35 -11.08
N VAL A 348 -19.85 4.08 -11.45
CA VAL A 348 -19.94 3.66 -12.85
C VAL A 348 -21.34 3.96 -13.38
N ARG A 349 -22.39 3.61 -12.62
CA ARG A 349 -23.80 3.94 -12.95
C ARG A 349 -24.02 5.45 -13.06
N ALA A 350 -23.44 6.23 -12.16
CA ALA A 350 -23.58 7.69 -12.14
C ALA A 350 -22.74 8.41 -13.22
N GLY A 351 -21.87 7.68 -13.96
CA GLY A 351 -20.95 8.29 -14.92
C GLY A 351 -19.85 9.14 -14.29
N GLN A 352 -19.53 8.90 -13.01
CA GLN A 352 -18.63 9.72 -12.19
C GLN A 352 -17.21 9.16 -12.06
N LEU A 353 -16.91 8.01 -12.68
CA LEU A 353 -15.60 7.34 -12.57
C LEU A 353 -14.42 8.20 -13.09
N THR A 354 -14.67 9.07 -14.06
CA THR A 354 -13.65 9.94 -14.68
C THR A 354 -13.43 11.26 -13.95
N SER A 355 -14.19 11.56 -12.89
CA SER A 355 -13.95 12.73 -12.05
C SER A 355 -12.58 12.57 -11.38
N PRO A 356 -11.58 13.40 -11.71
CA PRO A 356 -10.25 13.26 -11.15
C PRO A 356 -10.35 13.59 -9.66
N PHE A 357 -10.25 12.56 -8.84
CA PHE A 357 -10.24 12.65 -7.38
C PHE A 357 -11.57 13.05 -6.75
N GLU A 358 -12.39 12.04 -6.47
CA GLU A 358 -13.36 12.13 -5.38
C GLU A 358 -13.05 11.01 -4.38
N ILE A 359 -12.75 11.41 -3.14
CA ILE A 359 -12.64 10.50 -2.00
C ILE A 359 -13.98 9.76 -1.92
N ILE A 360 -13.98 8.42 -2.01
CA ILE A 360 -15.08 7.63 -1.44
C ILE A 360 -14.69 7.51 0.02
N GLU A 361 -15.04 8.55 0.77
CA GLU A 361 -14.78 8.60 2.19
C GLU A 361 -15.91 7.81 2.85
N VAL A 362 -15.72 6.49 2.96
CA VAL A 362 -16.36 5.72 4.02
C VAL A 362 -15.60 6.08 5.28
N HIS A 363 -15.99 7.21 5.88
CA HIS A 363 -15.52 7.61 7.20
C HIS A 363 -15.67 6.46 8.20
N PRO A 364 -15.03 6.53 9.40
CA PRO A 364 -15.56 5.80 10.56
C PRO A 364 -17.08 5.84 10.49
N ILE A 365 -17.74 4.71 10.67
CA ILE A 365 -19.20 4.63 10.79
C ILE A 365 -19.60 5.56 11.94
N THR A 366 -19.74 6.85 11.65
CA THR A 366 -20.27 7.82 12.56
C THR A 366 -21.75 7.47 12.65
N PRO A 367 -22.33 7.37 13.87
CA PRO A 367 -23.73 7.02 14.05
C PRO A 367 -24.68 7.81 13.15
N GLU A 368 -24.30 9.04 12.79
CA GLU A 368 -25.05 9.98 11.98
C GLU A 368 -25.18 9.60 10.49
N ARG A 369 -24.31 8.73 9.96
CA ARG A 369 -24.35 8.27 8.55
C ARG A 369 -24.76 6.82 8.38
N ARG A 370 -25.09 6.11 9.47
CA ARG A 370 -25.50 4.69 9.49
C ARG A 370 -26.91 4.44 8.88
N GLY A 371 -27.28 5.24 7.88
CA GLY A 371 -28.56 5.25 7.15
C GLY A 371 -28.54 6.25 5.99
N ALA A 372 -27.35 6.58 5.46
CA ALA A 372 -27.24 7.36 4.22
C ALA A 372 -27.64 6.47 3.04
N PRO A 373 -28.40 6.97 2.04
CA PRO A 373 -28.87 6.14 0.93
C PRO A 373 -27.74 5.44 0.15
N GLU A 374 -26.59 6.09 0.02
CA GLU A 374 -25.42 5.54 -0.69
C GLU A 374 -24.81 4.32 0.03
N GLU A 375 -24.79 4.36 1.36
CA GLU A 375 -24.29 3.27 2.22
C GLU A 375 -25.29 2.10 2.28
N GLU A 376 -26.59 2.40 2.32
CA GLU A 376 -27.65 1.39 2.21
C GLU A 376 -27.58 0.67 0.86
N GLU A 377 -27.49 1.42 -0.25
CA GLU A 377 -27.35 0.82 -1.59
C GLU A 377 -26.07 -0.02 -1.71
N ALA A 378 -24.96 0.37 -1.06
CA ALA A 378 -23.71 -0.39 -1.08
C ALA A 378 -23.83 -1.71 -0.31
N ASN A 379 -24.48 -1.68 0.86
CA ASN A 379 -24.80 -2.87 1.63
C ASN A 379 -25.74 -3.82 0.87
N ASP A 380 -26.80 -3.27 0.26
CA ASP A 380 -27.77 -4.04 -0.52
C ASP A 380 -27.09 -4.72 -1.72
N LEU A 381 -26.21 -4.01 -2.43
CA LEU A 381 -25.45 -4.60 -3.54
C LEU A 381 -24.55 -5.74 -3.08
N ALA A 382 -23.78 -5.54 -2.00
CA ALA A 382 -22.91 -6.56 -1.45
C ALA A 382 -23.70 -7.79 -0.97
N GLU A 383 -24.86 -7.56 -0.34
CA GLU A 383 -25.79 -8.61 0.07
C GLU A 383 -26.37 -9.35 -1.14
N ASP A 384 -26.84 -8.65 -2.17
CA ASP A 384 -27.39 -9.25 -3.38
C ASP A 384 -26.35 -10.14 -4.10
N VAL A 385 -25.09 -9.69 -4.16
CA VAL A 385 -23.99 -10.52 -4.69
C VAL A 385 -23.83 -11.79 -3.85
N LEU A 386 -23.83 -11.70 -2.52
CA LEU A 386 -23.59 -12.85 -1.64
C LEU A 386 -24.77 -13.82 -1.55
N PHE A 387 -25.99 -13.32 -1.73
CA PHE A 387 -27.23 -14.07 -1.56
C PHE A 387 -27.93 -14.39 -2.88
N HIS A 388 -27.29 -14.12 -4.02
CA HIS A 388 -27.89 -14.32 -5.35
C HIS A 388 -29.20 -13.54 -5.53
N GLY A 389 -29.33 -12.37 -4.89
CA GLY A 389 -30.56 -11.58 -4.81
C GLY A 389 -31.71 -12.21 -4.02
N ARG A 390 -31.44 -13.25 -3.21
CA ARG A 390 -32.45 -14.05 -2.47
C ARG A 390 -32.32 -13.94 -0.95
N SER A 391 -31.76 -12.85 -0.42
CA SER A 391 -31.47 -12.76 1.03
C SER A 391 -32.71 -12.92 1.90
N GLU A 392 -33.82 -12.27 1.54
CA GLU A 392 -35.09 -12.43 2.25
C GLU A 392 -35.64 -13.86 2.24
N GLU A 393 -35.48 -14.59 1.13
CA GLU A 393 -35.96 -15.98 1.00
C GLU A 393 -35.16 -16.90 1.92
N VAL A 394 -33.83 -16.70 1.95
CA VAL A 394 -32.91 -17.44 2.81
C VAL A 394 -33.14 -17.12 4.29
N GLU A 395 -33.40 -15.85 4.61
CA GLU A 395 -33.80 -15.40 5.96
C GLU A 395 -35.07 -16.13 6.40
N LYS A 396 -36.13 -16.10 5.58
CA LYS A 396 -37.40 -16.79 5.85
C LYS A 396 -37.19 -18.30 6.02
N ALA A 397 -36.31 -18.91 5.22
CA ALA A 397 -35.97 -20.32 5.36
C ALA A 397 -35.32 -20.65 6.71
N CYS A 398 -34.43 -19.77 7.21
CA CYS A 398 -33.85 -19.89 8.56
C CYS A 398 -34.91 -19.80 9.65
N VAL A 399 -35.77 -18.78 9.60
CA VAL A 399 -36.82 -18.55 10.61
C VAL A 399 -37.83 -19.69 10.64
N ASN A 400 -38.28 -20.16 9.47
CA ASN A 400 -39.21 -21.27 9.34
C ASN A 400 -38.63 -22.58 9.89
N ALA A 401 -37.38 -22.89 9.55
CA ALA A 401 -36.70 -24.08 10.05
C ALA A 401 -36.40 -24.01 11.55
N ALA A 402 -36.22 -22.81 12.11
CA ALA A 402 -36.10 -22.57 13.55
C ALA A 402 -37.44 -22.61 14.30
N LYS A 403 -38.57 -22.60 13.57
CA LYS A 403 -39.94 -22.51 14.10
C LYS A 403 -40.14 -21.27 15.00
N GLY A 404 -39.48 -20.16 14.65
CA GLY A 404 -39.51 -18.92 15.43
C GLY A 404 -38.71 -18.94 16.74
N ASP A 405 -38.01 -20.02 17.08
CA ASP A 405 -37.15 -20.06 18.28
C ASP A 405 -35.70 -19.71 17.91
N ILE A 406 -35.26 -18.53 18.32
CA ILE A 406 -33.91 -17.98 18.06
C ILE A 406 -32.81 -18.96 18.52
N ARG A 407 -33.04 -19.73 19.59
CA ARG A 407 -32.05 -20.69 20.12
C ARG A 407 -31.76 -21.81 19.12
N ASN A 408 -32.73 -22.13 18.25
CA ASN A 408 -32.56 -23.14 17.22
C ASN A 408 -31.72 -22.64 16.04
N LEU A 409 -31.64 -21.32 15.80
CA LEU A 409 -30.87 -20.77 14.68
C LEU A 409 -29.43 -21.24 14.70
N LYS A 410 -28.84 -21.45 15.89
CA LYS A 410 -27.47 -21.96 16.02
C LYS A 410 -27.26 -23.28 15.25
N ARG A 411 -28.26 -24.15 15.29
CA ARG A 411 -28.24 -25.47 14.63
C ARG A 411 -28.70 -25.40 13.18
N ILE A 412 -29.59 -24.46 12.85
CA ILE A 412 -30.26 -24.37 11.55
C ILE A 412 -29.40 -23.66 10.50
N VAL A 413 -28.78 -22.54 10.86
CA VAL A 413 -28.05 -21.65 9.93
C VAL A 413 -27.02 -22.41 9.07
N PRO A 414 -26.14 -23.28 9.62
CA PRO A 414 -25.18 -24.01 8.79
C PRO A 414 -25.81 -24.95 7.77
N GLY A 415 -27.00 -25.50 8.07
CA GLY A 415 -27.72 -26.38 7.16
C GLY A 415 -28.41 -25.61 6.03
N VAL A 416 -28.98 -24.44 6.34
CA VAL A 416 -29.58 -23.55 5.34
C VAL A 416 -28.49 -22.99 4.43
N ALA A 417 -27.40 -22.46 4.98
CA ALA A 417 -26.25 -21.95 4.23
C ALA A 417 -25.77 -22.96 3.16
N ARG A 418 -25.56 -24.23 3.52
CA ARG A 418 -25.14 -25.27 2.57
C ARG A 418 -26.16 -25.57 1.46
N ARG A 419 -27.46 -25.50 1.77
CA ARG A 419 -28.52 -25.78 0.78
C ARG A 419 -28.69 -24.62 -0.18
N GLU A 420 -28.54 -23.40 0.32
CA GLU A 420 -28.71 -22.17 -0.46
C GLU A 420 -27.39 -21.69 -1.09
N HIS A 421 -26.31 -22.48 -0.96
CA HIS A 421 -24.97 -22.17 -1.48
C HIS A 421 -24.36 -20.86 -0.94
N ILE A 422 -24.62 -20.51 0.32
CA ILE A 422 -24.08 -19.31 0.97
C ILE A 422 -23.03 -19.70 2.02
N GLU A 423 -22.01 -18.87 2.20
CA GLU A 423 -21.01 -19.06 3.25
C GLU A 423 -21.66 -18.93 4.64
N VAL A 424 -21.32 -19.83 5.56
CA VAL A 424 -22.00 -19.95 6.87
C VAL A 424 -21.82 -18.68 7.71
N GLY A 425 -20.61 -18.13 7.75
CA GLY A 425 -20.29 -16.89 8.46
C GLY A 425 -21.03 -15.68 7.89
N VAL A 426 -21.17 -15.58 6.56
CA VAL A 426 -21.96 -14.55 5.88
C VAL A 426 -23.43 -14.63 6.30
N LEU A 427 -24.06 -15.81 6.18
CA LEU A 427 -25.46 -15.98 6.60
C LEU A 427 -25.64 -15.72 8.10
N ALA A 428 -24.68 -16.13 8.93
CA ALA A 428 -24.71 -15.87 10.36
C ALA A 428 -24.65 -14.36 10.68
N ASN A 429 -23.80 -13.61 9.98
CA ASN A 429 -23.71 -12.15 10.15
C ASN A 429 -25.00 -11.45 9.70
N HIS A 430 -25.57 -11.86 8.56
CA HIS A 430 -26.86 -11.34 8.09
C HIS A 430 -27.98 -11.61 9.11
N MET A 431 -28.12 -12.85 9.60
CA MET A 431 -29.11 -13.17 10.64
C MET A 431 -28.89 -12.38 11.93
N ALA A 432 -27.64 -12.16 12.35
CA ALA A 432 -27.33 -11.35 13.54
C ALA A 432 -27.73 -9.88 13.35
N PHE A 433 -27.49 -9.32 12.18
CA PHE A 433 -27.90 -7.96 11.82
C PHE A 433 -29.43 -7.83 11.84
N ARG A 434 -30.16 -8.73 11.18
CA ARG A 434 -31.63 -8.73 11.13
C ARG A 434 -32.27 -8.87 12.50
N LEU A 435 -31.76 -9.76 13.35
CA LEU A 435 -32.20 -9.90 14.74
C LEU A 435 -31.91 -8.63 15.56
N SER A 436 -30.79 -7.97 15.33
CA SER A 436 -30.47 -6.72 16.04
C SER A 436 -31.42 -5.57 15.71
N GLN A 437 -32.02 -5.56 14.51
CA GLN A 437 -33.09 -4.61 14.15
C GLN A 437 -34.40 -4.88 14.93
N GLN A 438 -34.53 -6.05 15.55
CA GLN A 438 -35.65 -6.47 16.40
C GLN A 438 -35.27 -6.49 17.89
N ASP A 439 -34.20 -5.77 18.27
CA ASP A 439 -33.64 -5.72 19.62
C ASP A 439 -33.13 -7.07 20.18
N GLU A 440 -32.90 -8.06 19.31
CA GLU A 440 -32.39 -9.38 19.69
C GLU A 440 -30.85 -9.48 19.55
N THR A 441 -30.19 -10.00 20.57
CA THR A 441 -28.70 -10.09 20.58
C THR A 441 -28.22 -11.46 20.12
N TRP A 442 -27.74 -11.56 18.87
CA TRP A 442 -27.25 -12.84 18.31
C TRP A 442 -25.81 -12.80 17.76
N TRP A 443 -25.16 -11.63 17.75
CA TRP A 443 -23.79 -11.46 17.25
C TRP A 443 -22.76 -12.42 17.90
N SER A 444 -22.87 -12.66 19.20
CA SER A 444 -21.99 -13.61 19.91
C SER A 444 -22.10 -15.03 19.35
N THR A 445 -23.30 -15.46 18.97
CA THR A 445 -23.52 -16.78 18.36
C THR A 445 -23.00 -16.81 16.93
N ALA A 446 -23.27 -15.76 16.14
CA ALA A 446 -22.77 -15.64 14.77
C ALA A 446 -21.23 -15.69 14.71
N MET A 447 -20.54 -15.08 15.68
CA MET A 447 -19.07 -15.14 15.78
C MET A 447 -18.55 -16.57 15.99
N THR A 448 -19.31 -17.46 16.65
CA THR A 448 -18.92 -18.88 16.80
C THR A 448 -19.07 -19.71 15.52
N MET A 449 -19.75 -19.17 14.50
CA MET A 449 -20.03 -19.85 13.24
C MET A 449 -19.09 -19.45 12.11
N GLN A 450 -18.20 -18.50 12.37
CA GLN A 450 -17.27 -18.04 11.36
C GLN A 450 -16.30 -19.18 11.04
N ALA A 451 -16.18 -19.51 9.75
CA ALA A 451 -15.27 -20.56 9.33
C ALA A 451 -13.82 -20.23 9.72
N GLY A 452 -13.11 -21.21 10.26
CA GLY A 452 -11.65 -21.18 10.29
C GLY A 452 -11.15 -21.38 8.87
N GLY A 453 -10.28 -20.50 8.38
CA GLY A 453 -9.82 -20.50 7.00
C GLY A 453 -8.42 -19.91 6.85
N LYS A 454 -7.97 -19.82 5.60
CA LYS A 454 -6.77 -19.08 5.24
C LYS A 454 -6.93 -17.63 5.71
N ASP A 455 -5.87 -17.07 6.29
CA ASP A 455 -5.86 -15.70 6.75
C ASP A 455 -6.19 -14.72 5.60
N PRO A 456 -7.32 -13.99 5.66
CA PRO A 456 -7.74 -13.12 4.57
C PRO A 456 -6.77 -11.95 4.35
N PHE A 457 -6.08 -11.48 5.39
CA PHE A 457 -5.04 -10.49 5.23
C PHE A 457 -3.85 -11.05 4.43
N ALA A 458 -3.35 -12.23 4.79
CA ALA A 458 -2.29 -12.90 4.04
C ALA A 458 -2.72 -13.21 2.60
N ALA A 459 -3.98 -13.57 2.35
CA ALA A 459 -4.50 -13.78 1.01
C ALA A 459 -4.49 -12.49 0.17
N ALA A 460 -5.07 -11.40 0.69
CA ALA A 460 -5.06 -10.09 0.04
C ALA A 460 -3.64 -9.56 -0.20
N ARG A 461 -2.76 -9.71 0.80
CA ARG A 461 -1.34 -9.32 0.71
C ARG A 461 -0.61 -10.15 -0.34
N GLY A 462 -0.79 -11.46 -0.32
CA GLY A 462 -0.17 -12.36 -1.28
C GLY A 462 -0.56 -12.02 -2.72
N ARG A 463 -1.85 -11.75 -2.94
CA ARG A 463 -2.36 -11.29 -4.23
C ARG A 463 -1.72 -9.97 -4.66
N LEU A 464 -1.75 -8.96 -3.79
CA LEU A 464 -1.14 -7.66 -4.03
C LEU A 464 0.35 -7.78 -4.41
N LEU A 465 1.13 -8.50 -3.61
CA LEU A 465 2.58 -8.65 -3.82
C LEU A 465 2.93 -9.45 -5.09
N THR A 466 2.01 -10.27 -5.60
CA THR A 466 2.21 -11.03 -6.85
C THR A 466 2.14 -10.11 -8.07
N ASP A 467 1.22 -9.14 -8.06
CA ASP A 467 0.87 -8.35 -9.24
C ASP A 467 1.53 -6.95 -9.25
N ILE A 468 1.97 -6.41 -8.10
CA ILE A 468 2.59 -5.07 -8.07
C ILE A 468 4.05 -5.06 -8.56
N ARG A 469 4.44 -3.98 -9.24
CA ARG A 469 5.84 -3.70 -9.61
C ARG A 469 6.46 -2.68 -8.68
N LEU A 470 7.04 -3.12 -7.55
CA LEU A 470 7.67 -2.23 -6.56
C LEU A 470 8.87 -1.47 -7.10
N ASN A 471 9.56 -2.03 -8.10
CA ASN A 471 10.68 -1.39 -8.77
C ASN A 471 10.30 -0.01 -9.33
N VAL A 472 9.05 0.26 -9.73
CA VAL A 472 8.69 1.59 -10.28
C VAL A 472 8.78 2.73 -9.26
N LEU A 473 8.85 2.41 -7.97
CA LEU A 473 8.92 3.38 -6.88
C LEU A 473 10.37 3.73 -6.51
N SER A 474 10.51 4.82 -5.74
CA SER A 474 11.76 5.08 -5.00
C SER A 474 11.97 4.00 -3.94
N GLU A 475 13.22 3.77 -3.53
CA GLU A 475 13.54 2.82 -2.45
C GLU A 475 12.78 3.16 -1.15
N VAL A 476 12.63 4.46 -0.84
CA VAL A 476 11.91 4.93 0.35
C VAL A 476 10.42 4.56 0.29
N ASP A 477 9.79 4.77 -0.88
CA ASP A 477 8.37 4.49 -1.09
C ASP A 477 8.06 3.00 -1.19
N ALA A 478 8.93 2.23 -1.87
CA ALA A 478 8.82 0.78 -1.92
C ALA A 478 8.89 0.17 -0.51
N ASN A 479 9.86 0.63 0.29
CA ASN A 479 9.99 0.20 1.67
C ASN A 479 8.81 0.64 2.55
N LEU A 480 8.21 1.81 2.28
CA LEU A 480 7.00 2.26 2.97
C LEU A 480 5.81 1.33 2.69
N LEU A 481 5.57 0.96 1.43
CA LEU A 481 4.53 -0.01 1.07
C LEU A 481 4.76 -1.36 1.75
N LEU A 482 5.99 -1.88 1.67
CA LEU A 482 6.33 -3.16 2.29
C LEU A 482 6.10 -3.14 3.81
N ARG A 483 6.48 -2.04 4.49
CA ARG A 483 6.18 -1.85 5.92
C ARG A 483 4.70 -1.78 6.21
N ALA A 484 3.88 -1.20 5.33
CA ALA A 484 2.43 -1.19 5.50
C ALA A 484 1.81 -2.60 5.46
N PHE A 485 2.40 -3.50 4.67
CA PHE A 485 1.90 -4.87 4.44
C PHE A 485 2.45 -5.91 5.42
N SER A 486 3.44 -5.58 6.24
CA SER A 486 3.92 -6.49 7.28
C SER A 486 2.85 -6.74 8.33
N ASP A 487 2.81 -7.94 8.92
CA ASP A 487 2.04 -8.12 10.15
C ASP A 487 2.53 -7.10 11.19
N PRO A 488 1.65 -6.45 11.94
CA PRO A 488 2.09 -5.69 13.10
C PRO A 488 2.79 -6.70 14.01
N SER A 489 4.11 -6.55 14.21
CA SER A 489 4.86 -7.40 15.13
C SER A 489 4.05 -7.49 16.43
N PRO A 490 3.85 -8.69 17.01
CA PRO A 490 3.21 -8.79 18.30
C PRO A 490 4.03 -7.89 19.22
N GLU A 491 3.41 -6.81 19.70
CA GLU A 491 4.00 -6.05 20.79
C GLU A 491 4.32 -7.09 21.85
N GLY A 492 5.61 -7.20 22.21
CA GLY A 492 6.04 -8.08 23.26
C GLY A 492 5.16 -7.79 24.46
N GLY A 493 4.24 -8.72 24.74
CA GLY A 493 3.50 -8.77 25.98
C GLY A 493 4.51 -9.02 27.09
N ASN A 494 5.21 -7.98 27.50
CA ASN A 494 5.80 -7.93 28.82
C ASN A 494 4.67 -7.56 29.78
N ARG A 495 4.48 -8.50 30.70
CA ARG A 495 3.66 -8.42 31.90
C ARG A 495 3.91 -7.15 32.71
#